data_AF-A0A024QGW2-F1
#
_entry.id   AF-A0A024QGW2-F1
#
_cell.length_a   1.000
_cell.length_b   1.000
_cell.length_c   1.000
_cell.angle_alpha   90.00
_cell.angle_beta   90.00
_cell.angle_gamma   90.00
#
_symmetry.space_group_name_H-M   'P 1'
#
loop_
_entity.id
_entity.type
_entity.pdbx_description
1 polymer ?
#
loop_
_entity_poly.entity_id
_entity_poly.type
_entity_poly.pdbx_seq_one_letter_code
_entity_poly.pdbx_strand_id
1 'polypeptide(L)'
;MIIMDILSYGTSSKADKQEKVTRNEILGEGITGSFLTMKERIDKIDKSIQNVTRQADKLIINNAVNIMKANAKLNAIAQSKKYHMHNMIFDDLLDLSGIDSVKSKHYKHDTNLGTVTTEDNQEDNFATIVTTIEETDAHIDKAVLSIDAIEPEPPSILDLSNGEDNSFKYIAPNGVTVKSSAKKYEYKDHPEYYALSHLFNGTISISDGSIFHSDPHSYWLADSKGSQSLIFDFQSIGNPVIETIRVYPRARNDASSNYRILVSDDDINYEEVVPWVTNTHDDNTPYETMREYELLLSNRFVRFELTRNGSWGIILSEIEFIVDSISTKIKYYISRNGGETWEKIKPNTLFYFSDSDQIDNKLCLKVEIPKGAKLSSYAITWS
;
A
#
# COMPACT_ATOMS: atom_id res chain seq x y z
N MET A 1 -52.97 -9.68 -17.89
CA MET A 1 -51.52 -9.98 -17.99
C MET A 1 -51.35 -11.42 -18.47
N ILE A 2 -51.80 -11.75 -19.68
CA ILE A 2 -51.71 -13.08 -20.35
C ILE A 2 -51.57 -12.87 -21.88
N ILE A 3 -52.09 -11.76 -22.41
CA ILE A 3 -52.06 -11.41 -23.84
C ILE A 3 -50.66 -10.99 -24.33
N MET A 4 -49.80 -10.48 -23.45
CA MET A 4 -48.47 -9.97 -23.82
C MET A 4 -47.45 -11.11 -24.03
N ASP A 5 -47.61 -12.25 -23.36
CA ASP A 5 -46.76 -13.44 -23.53
C ASP A 5 -47.06 -14.19 -24.83
N ILE A 6 -48.32 -14.19 -25.29
CA ILE A 6 -48.73 -14.87 -26.54
C ILE A 6 -48.19 -14.12 -27.77
N LEU A 7 -48.14 -12.79 -27.73
CA LEU A 7 -47.56 -11.96 -28.79
C LEU A 7 -46.02 -12.06 -28.82
N SER A 8 -45.38 -12.18 -27.66
CA SER A 8 -43.94 -12.46 -27.54
C SER A 8 -43.58 -13.84 -28.14
N TYR A 9 -44.37 -14.86 -27.87
CA TYR A 9 -44.17 -16.21 -28.44
C TYR A 9 -44.33 -16.24 -29.97
N GLY A 10 -45.34 -15.54 -30.50
CA GLY A 10 -45.59 -15.46 -31.94
C GLY A 10 -44.50 -14.70 -32.71
N THR A 11 -43.90 -13.69 -32.09
CA THR A 11 -42.79 -12.91 -32.67
C THR A 11 -41.47 -13.69 -32.60
N SER A 12 -41.18 -14.37 -31.49
CA SER A 12 -40.01 -15.26 -31.35
C SER A 12 -40.06 -16.43 -32.33
N SER A 13 -41.22 -17.08 -32.52
CA SER A 13 -41.35 -18.21 -33.45
C SER A 13 -41.18 -17.80 -34.92
N LYS A 14 -41.56 -16.56 -35.28
CA LYS A 14 -41.31 -16.02 -36.62
C LYS A 14 -39.83 -15.67 -36.81
N ALA A 15 -39.17 -15.11 -35.80
CA ALA A 15 -37.73 -14.83 -35.84
C ALA A 15 -36.91 -16.11 -36.02
N ASP A 16 -37.19 -17.17 -35.25
CA ASP A 16 -36.51 -18.47 -35.37
C ASP A 16 -36.69 -19.10 -36.76
N LYS A 17 -37.90 -19.00 -37.34
CA LYS A 17 -38.15 -19.48 -38.71
C LYS A 17 -37.37 -18.67 -39.74
N GLN A 18 -37.34 -17.35 -39.61
CA GLN A 18 -36.63 -16.47 -40.54
C GLN A 18 -35.11 -16.69 -40.48
N GLU A 19 -34.54 -16.87 -39.27
CA GLU A 19 -33.14 -17.21 -39.08
C GLU A 19 -32.80 -18.54 -39.75
N LYS A 20 -33.65 -19.57 -39.55
CA LYS A 20 -33.46 -20.90 -40.15
C LYS A 20 -33.50 -20.86 -41.68
N VAL A 21 -34.41 -20.10 -42.27
CA VAL A 21 -34.50 -19.92 -43.74
C VAL A 21 -33.27 -19.20 -44.27
N THR A 22 -32.92 -18.06 -43.67
CA THR A 22 -31.76 -17.25 -44.08
C THR A 22 -30.46 -18.05 -43.97
N ARG A 23 -30.32 -18.86 -42.91
CA ARG A 23 -29.17 -19.76 -42.71
C ARG A 23 -29.07 -20.82 -43.81
N ASN A 24 -30.19 -21.46 -44.16
CA ASN A 24 -30.23 -22.48 -45.20
C ASN A 24 -29.93 -21.90 -46.59
N GLU A 25 -30.37 -20.68 -46.87
CA GLU A 25 -30.10 -19.98 -48.14
C GLU A 25 -28.63 -19.60 -48.29
N ILE A 26 -27.97 -19.15 -47.23
CA ILE A 26 -26.57 -18.68 -47.27
C ILE A 26 -25.58 -19.84 -47.21
N LEU A 27 -25.85 -20.87 -46.40
CA LEU A 27 -24.88 -21.93 -46.09
C LEU A 27 -25.20 -23.26 -46.80
N GLY A 28 -26.37 -23.44 -47.39
CA GLY A 28 -26.82 -24.69 -48.00
C GLY A 28 -27.41 -25.68 -46.99
N GLU A 29 -28.35 -26.52 -47.45
CA GLU A 29 -28.96 -27.58 -46.63
C GLU A 29 -27.91 -28.62 -46.20
N GLY A 30 -27.81 -28.86 -44.90
CA GLY A 30 -26.94 -29.90 -44.33
C GLY A 30 -25.66 -29.42 -43.66
N ILE A 31 -25.33 -28.12 -43.69
CA ILE A 31 -24.22 -27.57 -42.88
C ILE A 31 -24.65 -27.46 -41.41
N THR A 32 -24.53 -28.57 -40.69
CA THR A 32 -24.61 -28.62 -39.23
C THR A 32 -23.23 -28.30 -38.67
N GLY A 33 -22.90 -27.01 -38.55
CA GLY A 33 -21.83 -26.61 -37.64
C GLY A 33 -22.19 -27.02 -36.22
N SER A 34 -21.21 -27.39 -35.39
CA SER A 34 -21.42 -27.83 -33.99
C SER A 34 -22.03 -26.78 -33.05
N PHE A 35 -22.49 -25.64 -33.58
CA PHE A 35 -23.12 -24.53 -32.87
C PHE A 35 -24.47 -24.22 -33.52
N LEU A 36 -25.52 -24.20 -32.70
CA LEU A 36 -26.89 -23.97 -33.14
C LEU A 36 -27.10 -22.51 -33.54
N THR A 37 -26.34 -21.57 -32.98
CA THR A 37 -26.44 -20.14 -33.30
C THR A 37 -25.08 -19.47 -33.52
N MET A 38 -25.06 -18.31 -34.18
CA MET A 38 -23.85 -17.49 -34.31
C MET A 38 -23.35 -17.00 -32.95
N LYS A 39 -24.27 -16.74 -32.01
CA LYS A 39 -23.95 -16.34 -30.64
C LYS A 39 -23.15 -17.40 -29.90
N GLU A 40 -23.57 -18.66 -29.93
CA GLU A 40 -22.82 -19.76 -29.30
C GLU A 40 -21.40 -19.91 -29.86
N ARG A 41 -21.23 -19.64 -31.16
CA ARG A 41 -19.91 -19.65 -31.80
C ARG A 41 -19.03 -18.51 -31.30
N ILE A 42 -19.58 -17.29 -31.19
CA ILE A 42 -18.89 -16.12 -30.63
C ILE A 42 -18.51 -16.39 -29.17
N ASP A 43 -19.45 -16.84 -28.33
CA ASP A 43 -19.21 -17.13 -26.92
C ASP A 43 -18.11 -18.18 -26.71
N LYS A 44 -18.06 -19.22 -27.56
CA LYS A 44 -16.99 -20.23 -27.49
C LYS A 44 -15.64 -19.67 -27.95
N ILE A 45 -15.62 -18.82 -28.97
CA ILE A 45 -14.39 -18.15 -29.44
C ILE A 45 -13.88 -17.22 -28.33
N ASP A 46 -14.75 -16.40 -27.74
CA ASP A 46 -14.40 -15.50 -26.65
C ASP A 46 -13.85 -16.27 -25.44
N LYS A 47 -14.51 -17.38 -25.05
CA LYS A 47 -14.00 -18.26 -23.99
C LYS A 47 -12.65 -18.88 -24.33
N SER A 48 -12.42 -19.23 -25.59
CA SER A 48 -11.14 -19.78 -26.05
C SER A 48 -10.04 -18.72 -26.04
N ILE A 49 -10.35 -17.49 -26.49
CA ILE A 49 -9.44 -16.33 -26.42
C ILE A 49 -9.08 -16.04 -24.97
N GLN A 50 -10.06 -15.94 -24.07
CA GLN A 50 -9.82 -15.74 -22.63
C GLN A 50 -8.91 -16.82 -22.03
N ASN A 51 -9.10 -18.09 -22.42
CA ASN A 51 -8.23 -19.18 -21.97
C ASN A 51 -6.80 -19.05 -22.49
N VAL A 52 -6.62 -18.67 -23.75
CA VAL A 52 -5.29 -18.42 -24.34
C VAL A 52 -4.61 -17.23 -23.67
N THR A 53 -5.32 -16.12 -23.46
CA THR A 53 -4.81 -14.94 -22.74
C THR A 53 -4.36 -15.33 -21.34
N ARG A 54 -5.19 -16.05 -20.58
CA ARG A 54 -4.83 -16.53 -19.23
C ARG A 54 -3.60 -17.44 -19.23
N GLN A 55 -3.43 -18.29 -20.24
CA GLN A 55 -2.25 -19.14 -20.37
C GLN A 55 -1.00 -18.31 -20.71
N ALA A 56 -1.13 -17.33 -21.60
CA ALA A 56 -0.05 -16.41 -21.93
C ALA A 56 0.38 -15.61 -20.71
N ASP A 57 -0.56 -15.06 -19.94
CA ASP A 57 -0.29 -14.32 -18.70
C ASP A 57 0.47 -15.20 -17.70
N LYS A 58 0.03 -16.44 -17.51
CA LYS A 58 0.73 -17.40 -16.63
C LYS A 58 2.18 -17.65 -17.10
N LEU A 59 2.41 -17.81 -18.40
CA LEU A 59 3.75 -18.01 -18.94
C LEU A 59 4.64 -16.77 -18.78
N ILE A 60 4.08 -15.57 -18.98
CA ILE A 60 4.79 -14.31 -18.79
C ILE A 60 5.22 -14.17 -17.32
N ILE A 61 4.31 -14.41 -16.37
CA ILE A 61 4.60 -14.34 -14.93
C ILE A 61 5.67 -15.37 -14.55
N ASN A 62 5.53 -16.62 -14.99
CA ASN A 62 6.52 -17.67 -14.71
C ASN A 62 7.91 -17.31 -15.25
N ASN A 63 7.99 -16.82 -16.49
CA ASN A 63 9.25 -16.43 -17.11
C ASN A 63 9.88 -15.23 -16.38
N ALA A 64 9.07 -14.23 -16.00
CA ALA A 64 9.55 -13.09 -15.22
C ALA A 64 10.18 -13.54 -13.90
N VAL A 65 9.49 -14.39 -13.13
CA VAL A 65 10.00 -14.95 -11.87
C VAL A 65 11.30 -15.73 -12.10
N ASN A 66 11.38 -16.57 -13.12
CA ASN A 66 12.60 -17.34 -13.40
C ASN A 66 13.80 -16.46 -13.80
N ILE A 67 13.57 -15.39 -14.57
CA ILE A 67 14.62 -14.42 -14.92
C ILE A 67 15.12 -13.70 -13.66
N MET A 68 14.21 -13.32 -12.77
CA MET A 68 14.57 -12.64 -11.51
C MET A 68 15.41 -13.55 -10.60
N LYS A 69 15.03 -14.82 -10.45
CA LYS A 69 15.83 -15.83 -9.72
C LYS A 69 17.22 -16.03 -10.32
N ALA A 70 17.33 -16.09 -11.64
CA ALA A 70 18.63 -16.19 -12.32
C ALA A 70 19.52 -14.96 -12.06
N ASN A 71 18.92 -13.76 -12.06
CA ASN A 71 19.63 -12.52 -11.72
C ASN A 71 20.12 -12.51 -10.27
N ALA A 72 19.32 -12.97 -9.31
CA ALA A 72 19.74 -13.08 -7.91
C ALA A 72 20.93 -14.03 -7.73
N LYS A 73 20.93 -15.17 -8.42
CA LYS A 73 22.06 -16.10 -8.43
C LYS A 73 23.32 -15.49 -9.05
N LEU A 74 23.20 -14.77 -10.16
CA LEU A 74 24.33 -14.07 -10.78
C LEU A 74 24.91 -12.99 -9.86
N ASN A 75 24.04 -12.24 -9.18
CA ASN A 75 24.45 -11.26 -8.18
C ASN A 75 25.20 -11.92 -7.02
N ALA A 76 24.70 -13.03 -6.49
CA ALA A 76 25.39 -13.78 -5.43
C ALA A 76 26.80 -14.23 -5.85
N ILE A 77 26.95 -14.76 -7.07
CA ILE A 77 28.26 -15.14 -7.64
C ILE A 77 29.18 -13.91 -7.77
N ALA A 78 28.65 -12.78 -8.24
CA ALA A 78 29.42 -11.56 -8.38
C ALA A 78 29.89 -11.03 -7.01
N GLN A 79 29.03 -11.04 -6.00
CA GLN A 79 29.37 -10.62 -4.64
C GLN A 79 30.38 -11.56 -3.99
N SER A 80 30.23 -12.88 -4.17
CA SER A 80 31.20 -13.86 -3.70
C SER A 80 32.59 -13.59 -4.27
N LYS A 81 32.70 -13.30 -5.58
CA LYS A 81 33.98 -12.92 -6.20
C LYS A 81 34.51 -11.59 -5.67
N LYS A 82 33.65 -10.57 -5.52
CA LYS A 82 34.03 -9.23 -5.07
C LYS A 82 34.61 -9.23 -3.66
N TYR A 83 34.02 -10.00 -2.75
CA TYR A 83 34.41 -10.01 -1.34
C TYR A 83 35.22 -11.23 -0.91
N HIS A 84 35.63 -12.07 -1.87
CA HIS A 84 36.36 -13.31 -1.64
C HIS A 84 35.61 -14.27 -0.70
N MET A 85 34.31 -14.44 -0.92
CA MET A 85 33.50 -15.44 -0.20
C MET A 85 33.71 -16.80 -0.83
N HIS A 86 33.99 -17.82 -0.01
CA HIS A 86 34.31 -19.16 -0.46
C HIS A 86 33.11 -20.10 -0.45
N ASN A 87 32.08 -19.77 0.35
CA ASN A 87 30.90 -20.59 0.52
C ASN A 87 29.65 -19.88 0.01
N MET A 88 28.67 -20.66 -0.47
CA MET A 88 27.41 -20.15 -0.99
C MET A 88 26.29 -21.17 -0.85
N ILE A 89 25.12 -20.70 -0.41
CA ILE A 89 23.84 -21.41 -0.56
C ILE A 89 22.95 -20.56 -1.45
N PHE A 90 22.18 -21.24 -2.30
CA PHE A 90 21.13 -20.64 -3.11
C PHE A 90 19.91 -21.54 -3.05
N ASP A 91 18.76 -20.93 -2.81
CA ASP A 91 17.47 -21.60 -2.73
C ASP A 91 16.46 -20.82 -3.57
N ASP A 92 15.84 -21.51 -4.51
CA ASP A 92 14.84 -20.96 -5.42
C ASP A 92 13.40 -21.15 -4.92
N LEU A 93 13.23 -21.70 -3.72
CA LEU A 93 11.95 -21.91 -3.06
C LEU A 93 10.95 -22.70 -3.91
N LEU A 94 11.40 -23.56 -4.85
CA LEU A 94 10.50 -24.46 -5.58
C LEU A 94 9.89 -25.54 -4.67
N ASP A 95 10.64 -25.93 -3.64
CA ASP A 95 10.18 -26.78 -2.55
C ASP A 95 10.43 -26.09 -1.19
N LEU A 96 10.16 -26.82 -0.12
CA LEU A 96 10.33 -26.33 1.26
C LEU A 96 11.61 -26.85 1.91
N SER A 97 12.55 -27.43 1.15
CA SER A 97 13.71 -28.11 1.72
C SER A 97 14.68 -27.16 2.45
N GLY A 98 14.77 -25.90 2.03
CA GLY A 98 15.56 -24.88 2.71
C GLY A 98 14.80 -24.07 3.77
N ILE A 99 13.54 -24.41 4.07
CA ILE A 99 12.72 -23.75 5.09
C ILE A 99 12.55 -24.68 6.30
N ASP A 100 12.89 -24.19 7.49
CA ASP A 100 12.55 -24.84 8.76
C ASP A 100 11.07 -24.58 9.07
N SER A 101 10.21 -25.54 8.73
CA SER A 101 8.76 -25.45 8.93
C SER A 101 8.33 -25.46 10.40
N VAL A 102 9.20 -25.85 11.33
CA VAL A 102 8.93 -25.82 12.78
C VAL A 102 9.10 -24.42 13.33
N LYS A 103 10.10 -23.68 12.84
CA LYS A 103 10.38 -22.30 13.24
C LYS A 103 9.65 -21.25 12.40
N SER A 104 9.25 -21.60 11.18
CA SER A 104 8.52 -20.72 10.26
C SER A 104 7.02 -20.69 10.58
N LYS A 105 6.38 -19.54 10.37
CA LYS A 105 4.97 -19.31 10.70
C LYS A 105 4.28 -18.41 9.68
N HIS A 106 2.96 -18.59 9.55
CA HIS A 106 2.06 -17.66 8.86
C HIS A 106 2.36 -17.44 7.37
N TYR A 107 3.00 -18.43 6.73
CA TYR A 107 3.42 -18.34 5.34
C TYR A 107 2.62 -19.27 4.43
N LYS A 108 2.46 -18.83 3.18
CA LYS A 108 1.88 -19.61 2.10
C LYS A 108 2.94 -19.84 1.03
N HIS A 109 3.08 -21.09 0.59
CA HIS A 109 4.02 -21.49 -0.45
C HIS A 109 3.28 -21.79 -1.75
N ASP A 110 3.70 -21.12 -2.83
CA ASP A 110 3.28 -21.47 -4.19
C ASP A 110 4.38 -22.29 -4.86
N THR A 111 4.18 -23.61 -4.93
CA THR A 111 5.11 -24.56 -5.55
C THR A 111 5.26 -24.37 -7.06
N ASN A 112 4.31 -23.73 -7.75
CA ASN A 112 4.40 -23.53 -9.20
C ASN A 112 5.31 -22.35 -9.55
N LEU A 113 5.27 -21.31 -8.74
CA LEU A 113 6.12 -20.13 -8.90
C LEU A 113 7.43 -20.26 -8.09
N GLY A 114 7.44 -21.13 -7.09
CA GLY A 114 8.49 -21.26 -6.09
C GLY A 114 8.62 -19.98 -5.28
N THR A 115 7.55 -19.59 -4.58
CA THR A 115 7.47 -18.29 -3.92
C THR A 115 6.72 -18.38 -2.61
N VAL A 116 7.07 -17.51 -1.67
CA VAL A 116 6.51 -17.48 -0.32
C VAL A 116 5.89 -16.11 -0.04
N THR A 117 4.67 -16.12 0.48
CA THR A 117 3.90 -14.92 0.86
C THR A 117 3.29 -15.08 2.24
N THR A 118 2.74 -14.01 2.81
CA THR A 118 1.94 -14.07 4.04
C THR A 118 0.58 -14.71 3.80
N GLU A 119 0.07 -15.45 4.78
CA GLU A 119 -1.29 -15.97 4.77
C GLU A 119 -2.34 -14.85 4.92
N ASP A 120 -3.48 -14.97 4.23
CA ASP A 120 -4.44 -13.87 4.07
C ASP A 120 -5.16 -13.44 5.36
N ASN A 121 -5.25 -14.32 6.37
CA ASN A 121 -6.08 -14.19 7.58
C ASN A 121 -5.29 -14.03 8.89
N GLN A 122 -4.10 -13.41 8.85
CA GLN A 122 -3.22 -13.32 10.02
C GLN A 122 -3.29 -11.94 10.69
N GLU A 123 -3.44 -11.93 12.02
CA GLU A 123 -3.49 -10.71 12.85
C GLU A 123 -2.15 -9.96 12.83
N ASP A 124 -1.04 -10.71 12.85
CA ASP A 124 0.32 -10.15 12.89
C ASP A 124 0.76 -9.55 11.55
N ASN A 125 0.01 -9.76 10.46
CA ASN A 125 0.23 -9.21 9.13
C ASN A 125 1.62 -9.47 8.48
N PHE A 126 2.48 -10.27 9.09
CA PHE A 126 3.72 -10.75 8.49
C PHE A 126 3.87 -12.28 8.62
N ALA A 127 4.50 -12.90 7.63
CA ALA A 127 5.02 -14.26 7.71
C ALA A 127 6.43 -14.24 8.29
N THR A 128 6.78 -15.24 9.08
CA THR A 128 8.16 -15.47 9.51
C THR A 128 8.68 -16.72 8.84
N ILE A 129 9.75 -16.59 8.06
CA ILE A 129 10.47 -17.71 7.45
C ILE A 129 11.81 -17.83 8.13
N VAL A 130 12.13 -19.01 8.62
CA VAL A 130 13.45 -19.38 9.12
C VAL A 130 13.99 -20.47 8.22
N THR A 131 15.21 -20.29 7.71
CA THR A 131 15.84 -21.31 6.87
C THR A 131 16.33 -22.48 7.71
N THR A 132 16.55 -23.62 7.06
CA THR A 132 17.29 -24.72 7.69
C THR A 132 18.68 -24.27 8.12
N ILE A 133 19.22 -24.94 9.13
CA ILE A 133 20.55 -24.65 9.67
C ILE A 133 21.59 -25.25 8.74
N GLU A 134 22.54 -24.43 8.29
CA GLU A 134 23.76 -24.89 7.64
C GLU A 134 24.87 -25.01 8.69
N GLU A 135 25.44 -26.21 8.83
CA GLU A 135 26.66 -26.42 9.60
C GLU A 135 27.88 -26.07 8.76
N THR A 136 28.76 -25.23 9.29
CA THR A 136 29.94 -24.72 8.60
C THR A 136 31.22 -25.29 9.20
N ASP A 137 32.20 -25.58 8.34
CA ASP A 137 33.49 -26.16 8.77
C ASP A 137 34.36 -25.16 9.56
N ALA A 138 34.07 -23.87 9.42
CA ALA A 138 34.87 -22.79 9.99
C ALA A 138 33.98 -21.65 10.49
N HIS A 139 34.57 -20.81 11.34
CA HIS A 139 33.92 -19.61 11.83
C HIS A 139 33.59 -18.65 10.69
N ILE A 140 32.43 -18.00 10.79
CA ILE A 140 31.93 -17.08 9.77
C ILE A 140 32.15 -15.64 10.25
N ASP A 141 33.04 -14.92 9.56
CA ASP A 141 33.38 -13.53 9.90
C ASP A 141 32.46 -12.53 9.20
N LYS A 142 32.10 -12.83 7.95
CA LYS A 142 31.36 -11.94 7.08
C LYS A 142 30.44 -12.69 6.14
N ALA A 143 29.33 -12.05 5.78
CA ALA A 143 28.34 -12.61 4.88
C ALA A 143 27.78 -11.55 3.93
N VAL A 144 27.22 -11.99 2.81
CA VAL A 144 26.38 -11.18 1.92
C VAL A 144 25.13 -11.99 1.60
N LEU A 145 23.99 -11.39 1.91
CA LEU A 145 22.67 -11.88 1.54
C LEU A 145 22.27 -11.29 0.19
N SER A 146 21.87 -12.10 -0.78
CA SER A 146 21.24 -11.68 -2.04
C SER A 146 19.81 -12.20 -2.04
N ILE A 147 18.83 -11.35 -2.31
CA ILE A 147 17.41 -11.71 -2.27
C ILE A 147 16.77 -11.35 -3.61
N ASP A 148 15.85 -12.20 -4.05
CA ASP A 148 14.82 -11.82 -4.99
C ASP A 148 13.48 -11.76 -4.28
N ALA A 149 12.92 -10.55 -4.18
CA ALA A 149 11.63 -10.32 -3.56
C ALA A 149 10.89 -9.18 -4.25
N ILE A 150 9.57 -9.29 -4.25
CA ILE A 150 8.67 -8.20 -4.57
C ILE A 150 8.26 -7.60 -3.23
N GLU A 151 8.79 -6.41 -2.95
CA GLU A 151 8.32 -5.59 -1.83
C GLU A 151 6.85 -5.22 -2.07
N PRO A 152 6.04 -5.03 -1.02
CA PRO A 152 4.70 -4.52 -1.20
C PRO A 152 4.78 -3.11 -1.83
N GLU A 153 3.69 -2.69 -2.47
CA GLU A 153 3.60 -1.33 -2.99
C GLU A 153 3.95 -0.33 -1.88
N PRO A 154 4.68 0.75 -2.18
CA PRO A 154 5.03 1.75 -1.18
C PRO A 154 3.76 2.27 -0.50
N PRO A 155 3.84 2.66 0.78
CA PRO A 155 2.67 3.12 1.49
C PRO A 155 2.06 4.29 0.73
N SER A 156 0.75 4.23 0.54
CA SER A 156 0.04 5.18 -0.32
C SER A 156 -0.57 6.28 0.54
N ILE A 157 -0.56 7.50 0.01
CA ILE A 157 -1.33 8.59 0.58
C ILE A 157 -2.79 8.17 0.47
N LEU A 158 -3.49 8.14 1.61
CA LEU A 158 -4.93 7.89 1.65
C LEU A 158 -5.61 9.01 0.86
N ASP A 159 -6.15 8.66 -0.31
CA ASP A 159 -6.82 9.63 -1.16
C ASP A 159 -8.12 10.09 -0.50
N LEU A 160 -8.08 11.32 0.01
CA LEU A 160 -9.22 12.02 0.58
C LEU A 160 -9.74 13.10 -0.38
N SER A 161 -9.27 13.18 -1.64
CA SER A 161 -9.64 14.25 -2.58
C SER A 161 -11.06 14.09 -3.15
N ASN A 162 -11.61 15.13 -3.80
CA ASN A 162 -12.86 15.08 -4.57
C ASN A 162 -14.13 14.70 -3.80
N GLY A 163 -14.16 14.92 -2.49
CA GLY A 163 -15.32 14.67 -1.64
C GLY A 163 -16.35 15.80 -1.61
N GLU A 164 -17.41 15.57 -0.84
CA GLU A 164 -18.50 16.52 -0.64
C GLU A 164 -18.24 17.39 0.60
N ASP A 165 -18.19 18.72 0.43
CA ASP A 165 -17.99 19.70 1.49
C ASP A 165 -19.29 20.43 1.86
N ASN A 166 -19.58 20.57 3.15
CA ASN A 166 -20.71 21.35 3.67
C ASN A 166 -20.36 22.31 4.83
N SER A 167 -19.23 23.00 4.73
CA SER A 167 -18.69 24.01 5.69
C SER A 167 -18.17 23.42 7.01
N PHE A 168 -18.95 22.58 7.69
CA PHE A 168 -18.52 21.91 8.93
C PHE A 168 -18.10 20.46 8.74
N LYS A 169 -18.53 19.83 7.65
CA LYS A 169 -18.25 18.43 7.39
C LYS A 169 -17.81 18.25 5.95
N TYR A 170 -16.86 17.35 5.79
CA TYR A 170 -16.40 16.85 4.52
C TYR A 170 -16.57 15.33 4.49
N ILE A 171 -16.92 14.76 3.34
CA ILE A 171 -17.03 13.32 3.13
C ILE A 171 -16.21 12.97 1.88
N ALA A 172 -15.09 12.29 2.09
CA ALA A 172 -14.25 11.81 0.99
C ALA A 172 -14.95 10.70 0.18
N PRO A 173 -14.54 10.42 -1.07
CA PRO A 173 -15.14 9.37 -1.91
C PRO A 173 -15.06 7.96 -1.31
N ASN A 174 -14.04 7.70 -0.50
CA ASN A 174 -13.88 6.45 0.26
C ASN A 174 -14.77 6.39 1.52
N GLY A 175 -15.57 7.43 1.78
CA GLY A 175 -16.50 7.54 2.90
C GLY A 175 -15.88 8.05 4.20
N VAL A 176 -14.58 8.38 4.23
CA VAL A 176 -13.95 9.02 5.41
C VAL A 176 -14.64 10.35 5.66
N THR A 177 -15.02 10.63 6.90
CA THR A 177 -15.68 11.89 7.25
C THR A 177 -14.75 12.77 8.06
N VAL A 178 -14.71 14.06 7.73
CA VAL A 178 -13.95 15.07 8.46
C VAL A 178 -14.93 16.08 9.03
N LYS A 179 -14.89 16.35 10.33
CA LYS A 179 -15.74 17.34 11.00
C LYS A 179 -14.90 18.44 11.59
N SER A 180 -15.24 19.69 11.31
CA SER A 180 -14.68 20.85 11.97
C SER A 180 -15.59 21.35 13.09
N SER A 181 -15.00 21.77 14.21
CA SER A 181 -15.74 22.45 15.29
C SER A 181 -16.12 23.89 14.97
N ALA A 182 -15.56 24.48 13.91
CA ALA A 182 -15.87 25.83 13.44
C ALA A 182 -16.30 25.82 11.97
N LYS A 183 -17.04 26.87 11.59
CA LYS A 183 -17.28 27.15 10.17
C LYS A 183 -15.98 27.56 9.52
N LYS A 184 -15.85 27.24 8.24
CA LYS A 184 -14.89 27.93 7.39
C LYS A 184 -15.19 29.43 7.33
N TYR A 185 -14.17 30.21 7.00
CA TYR A 185 -14.31 31.64 6.76
C TYR A 185 -15.14 31.90 5.51
N GLU A 186 -16.32 32.48 5.70
CA GLU A 186 -17.26 32.78 4.61
C GLU A 186 -16.89 34.13 3.99
N TYR A 187 -16.39 34.09 2.75
CA TYR A 187 -16.26 35.29 1.94
C TYR A 187 -17.56 35.47 1.13
N LYS A 188 -18.23 36.62 1.33
CA LYS A 188 -19.61 36.84 0.84
C LYS A 188 -19.80 36.55 -0.65
N ASP A 189 -18.82 36.91 -1.46
CA ASP A 189 -18.89 36.79 -2.92
C ASP A 189 -18.24 35.49 -3.45
N HIS A 190 -17.58 34.72 -2.57
CA HIS A 190 -16.83 33.51 -2.91
C HIS A 190 -17.02 32.42 -1.83
N PRO A 191 -18.21 31.79 -1.78
CA PRO A 191 -18.50 30.75 -0.80
C PRO A 191 -17.64 29.50 -0.94
N GLU A 192 -16.95 29.32 -2.06
CA GLU A 192 -16.02 28.21 -2.34
C GLU A 192 -14.63 28.38 -1.71
N TYR A 193 -14.30 29.57 -1.23
CA TYR A 193 -13.01 29.82 -0.57
C TYR A 193 -12.90 29.04 0.73
N TYR A 194 -11.66 28.69 1.08
CA TYR A 194 -11.29 28.17 2.40
C TYR A 194 -12.01 26.89 2.84
N ALA A 195 -12.49 26.10 1.88
CA ALA A 195 -13.22 24.86 2.11
C ALA A 195 -12.35 23.80 2.81
N LEU A 196 -12.98 22.86 3.54
CA LEU A 196 -12.27 21.69 4.10
C LEU A 196 -11.70 20.82 2.99
N SER A 197 -12.36 20.75 1.83
CA SER A 197 -11.85 20.04 0.66
C SER A 197 -10.45 20.48 0.21
N HIS A 198 -10.06 21.72 0.54
CA HIS A 198 -8.74 22.26 0.17
C HIS A 198 -7.60 21.67 1.01
N LEU A 199 -7.91 20.95 2.09
CA LEU A 199 -6.91 20.20 2.86
C LEU A 199 -6.41 18.92 2.18
N PHE A 200 -7.06 18.51 1.08
CA PHE A 200 -6.92 17.19 0.44
C PHE A 200 -6.75 17.28 -1.07
N ASN A 201 -6.38 18.45 -1.60
CA ASN A 201 -6.33 18.69 -3.04
C ASN A 201 -4.90 18.61 -3.60
N GLY A 202 -3.92 18.29 -2.76
CA GLY A 202 -2.50 18.20 -3.12
C GLY A 202 -1.86 19.56 -3.41
N THR A 203 -2.53 20.66 -3.06
CA THR A 203 -2.04 22.02 -3.31
C THR A 203 -1.43 22.57 -2.02
N ILE A 204 -0.11 22.55 -1.96
CA ILE A 204 0.63 23.20 -0.88
C ILE A 204 0.73 24.69 -1.20
N SER A 205 0.27 25.53 -0.28
CA SER A 205 0.39 26.97 -0.37
C SER A 205 1.86 27.36 -0.48
N ILE A 206 2.18 28.13 -1.52
CA ILE A 206 3.50 28.72 -1.75
C ILE A 206 3.45 30.23 -1.49
N SER A 207 4.59 30.82 -1.10
CA SER A 207 4.72 32.27 -1.12
C SER A 207 4.88 32.74 -2.55
N ASP A 208 4.03 33.66 -3.00
CA ASP A 208 4.24 34.40 -4.24
C ASP A 208 5.01 35.73 -4.01
N GLY A 209 5.50 35.95 -2.78
CA GLY A 209 6.09 37.22 -2.36
C GLY A 209 5.07 38.37 -2.17
N SER A 210 3.79 38.13 -2.44
CA SER A 210 2.72 39.08 -2.13
C SER A 210 2.28 38.93 -0.68
N ILE A 211 2.13 40.05 0.02
CA ILE A 211 1.67 40.06 1.43
C ILE A 211 0.23 39.52 1.52
N PHE A 212 -0.53 39.54 0.42
CA PHE A 212 -1.99 39.45 0.47
C PHE A 212 -2.58 38.12 -0.02
N HIS A 213 -1.99 37.39 -0.96
CA HIS A 213 -2.74 36.33 -1.66
C HIS A 213 -1.93 35.04 -1.87
N SER A 214 -1.95 34.16 -0.87
CA SER A 214 -2.03 32.73 -1.22
C SER A 214 -3.41 32.48 -1.83
N ASP A 215 -3.45 31.60 -2.84
CA ASP A 215 -4.68 31.22 -3.52
C ASP A 215 -5.71 30.72 -2.48
N PRO A 216 -6.89 31.36 -2.32
CA PRO A 216 -7.89 30.95 -1.34
C PRO A 216 -8.50 29.56 -1.61
N HIS A 217 -8.17 28.94 -2.75
CA HIS A 217 -8.47 27.54 -3.08
C HIS A 217 -7.39 26.54 -2.65
N SER A 218 -6.29 27.00 -2.05
CA SER A 218 -5.13 26.16 -1.68
C SER A 218 -4.99 25.84 -0.19
N TYR A 219 -5.94 26.28 0.63
CA TYR A 219 -5.91 26.03 2.07
C TYR A 219 -7.29 26.15 2.71
N TRP A 220 -7.43 25.54 3.88
CA TRP A 220 -8.60 25.71 4.75
C TRP A 220 -8.34 26.80 5.79
N LEU A 221 -9.37 27.63 6.04
CA LEU A 221 -9.35 28.71 7.03
C LEU A 221 -10.67 28.70 7.81
N ALA A 222 -10.60 28.56 9.13
CA ALA A 222 -11.77 28.63 10.00
C ALA A 222 -12.03 30.04 10.52
N ASP A 223 -13.30 30.47 10.50
CA ASP A 223 -13.75 31.73 11.13
C ASP A 223 -14.02 31.52 12.61
N SER A 224 -12.95 31.51 13.40
CA SER A 224 -13.11 31.39 14.84
C SER A 224 -12.03 32.11 15.63
N LYS A 225 -12.43 32.55 16.83
CA LYS A 225 -11.54 32.96 17.91
C LYS A 225 -11.42 31.78 18.88
N GLY A 226 -10.20 31.33 19.15
CA GLY A 226 -9.92 30.25 20.11
C GLY A 226 -9.48 28.94 19.47
N SER A 227 -9.49 27.87 20.27
CA SER A 227 -9.09 26.53 19.83
C SER A 227 -10.19 25.87 19.01
N GLN A 228 -9.82 25.16 17.95
CA GLN A 228 -10.75 24.37 17.13
C GLN A 228 -10.26 22.95 16.98
N SER A 229 -11.14 22.06 16.52
CA SER A 229 -10.79 20.70 16.18
C SER A 229 -11.19 20.33 14.75
N LEU A 230 -10.39 19.43 14.17
CA LEU A 230 -10.73 18.63 13.00
C LEU A 230 -10.76 17.17 13.45
N ILE A 231 -11.88 16.48 13.24
CA ILE A 231 -12.05 15.07 13.61
C ILE A 231 -12.24 14.26 12.34
N PHE A 232 -11.32 13.34 12.09
CA PHE A 232 -11.35 12.36 11.02
C PHE A 232 -11.95 11.06 11.55
N ASP A 233 -12.95 10.51 10.87
CA ASP A 233 -13.58 9.22 11.16
C ASP A 233 -13.32 8.25 10.01
N PHE A 234 -12.52 7.21 10.29
CA PHE A 234 -12.08 6.20 9.32
C PHE A 234 -12.93 4.92 9.33
N GLN A 235 -14.08 4.90 10.00
CA GLN A 235 -14.92 3.71 10.11
C GLN A 235 -15.28 3.08 8.75
N SER A 236 -15.56 3.92 7.76
CA SER A 236 -16.00 3.51 6.41
C SER A 236 -14.97 2.66 5.66
N ILE A 237 -13.68 2.80 6.01
CA ILE A 237 -12.56 2.07 5.39
C ILE A 237 -11.93 1.05 6.36
N GLY A 238 -12.61 0.73 7.46
CA GLY A 238 -12.21 -0.35 8.37
C GLY A 238 -11.06 -0.01 9.32
N ASN A 239 -10.90 1.27 9.69
CA ASN A 239 -9.85 1.74 10.62
C ASN A 239 -8.44 1.33 10.16
N PRO A 240 -7.93 1.89 9.05
CA PRO A 240 -6.64 1.51 8.50
C PRO A 240 -5.52 1.82 9.50
N VAL A 241 -4.40 1.11 9.35
CA VAL A 241 -3.17 1.49 10.04
C VAL A 241 -2.60 2.72 9.33
N ILE A 242 -2.62 3.86 10.01
CA ILE A 242 -1.92 5.07 9.60
C ILE A 242 -0.48 4.89 10.08
N GLU A 243 0.52 4.98 9.20
CA GLU A 243 1.94 4.97 9.61
C GLU A 243 2.44 6.37 9.86
N THR A 244 2.06 7.29 8.97
CA THR A 244 2.61 8.63 8.95
C THR A 244 1.50 9.64 8.75
N ILE A 245 1.57 10.72 9.51
CA ILE A 245 0.73 11.90 9.32
C ILE A 245 1.64 13.06 8.91
N ARG A 246 1.29 13.74 7.81
CA ARG A 246 1.93 14.99 7.40
C ARG A 246 0.97 16.14 7.55
N VAL A 247 1.49 17.25 8.07
CA VAL A 247 0.73 18.47 8.30
C VAL A 247 1.50 19.65 7.73
N TYR A 248 0.80 20.50 6.99
CA TYR A 248 1.33 21.74 6.42
C TYR A 248 0.68 22.93 7.13
N PRO A 249 1.26 23.44 8.23
CA PRO A 249 0.56 24.31 9.18
C PRO A 249 0.52 25.78 8.78
N ARG A 250 1.21 26.17 7.70
CA ARG A 250 1.28 27.55 7.21
C ARG A 250 0.76 27.61 5.78
N ALA A 251 -0.13 28.57 5.55
CA ALA A 251 -0.61 28.90 4.21
C ALA A 251 -0.67 30.41 3.94
N ARG A 252 -0.26 31.27 4.89
CA ARG A 252 -0.24 32.74 4.74
C ARG A 252 1.03 33.34 5.33
N ASN A 253 1.30 34.60 4.95
CA ASN A 253 2.43 35.38 5.47
C ASN A 253 2.23 35.83 6.91
N ASP A 254 0.99 35.95 7.35
CA ASP A 254 0.60 36.52 8.63
C ASP A 254 -0.20 35.53 9.49
N ALA A 255 -0.27 34.25 9.10
CA ALA A 255 -0.98 33.22 9.85
C ALA A 255 -0.43 31.80 9.63
N SER A 256 -0.40 31.05 10.72
CA SER A 256 -0.19 29.61 10.79
C SER A 256 -1.07 29.02 11.91
N SER A 257 -1.06 27.70 12.07
CA SER A 257 -1.70 27.04 13.22
C SER A 257 -0.69 26.28 14.06
N ASN A 258 -0.80 26.43 15.37
CA ASN A 258 -0.24 25.42 16.28
C ASN A 258 -1.24 24.27 16.35
N TYR A 259 -0.75 23.07 16.61
CA TYR A 259 -1.63 21.91 16.74
C TYR A 259 -1.08 20.84 17.66
N ARG A 260 -1.95 19.93 18.08
CA ARG A 260 -1.61 18.62 18.61
C ARG A 260 -2.50 17.56 17.96
N ILE A 261 -2.08 16.30 18.01
CA ILE A 261 -2.82 15.18 17.43
C ILE A 261 -3.24 14.22 18.54
N LEU A 262 -4.51 13.88 18.56
CA LEU A 262 -5.11 12.93 19.47
C LEU A 262 -5.79 11.80 18.68
N VAL A 263 -5.91 10.62 19.30
CA VAL A 263 -6.60 9.46 18.71
C VAL A 263 -7.66 8.91 19.66
N SER A 264 -8.68 8.26 19.11
CA SER A 264 -9.76 7.65 19.88
C SER A 264 -10.44 6.54 19.09
N ASP A 265 -10.99 5.54 19.77
CA ASP A 265 -11.85 4.53 19.15
C ASP A 265 -13.36 4.87 19.27
N ASP A 266 -13.72 5.78 20.17
CA ASP A 266 -15.11 6.06 20.55
C ASP A 266 -15.55 7.53 20.39
N ASP A 267 -14.64 8.42 19.95
CA ASP A 267 -14.83 9.88 19.84
C ASP A 267 -15.17 10.56 21.19
N ILE A 268 -14.86 9.89 22.30
CA ILE A 268 -15.08 10.40 23.66
C ILE A 268 -13.75 10.47 24.40
N ASN A 269 -13.03 9.36 24.45
CA ASN A 269 -11.77 9.22 25.18
C ASN A 269 -10.61 9.36 24.19
N TYR A 270 -9.92 10.49 24.27
CA TYR A 270 -8.81 10.82 23.39
C TYR A 270 -7.46 10.68 24.08
N GLU A 271 -6.54 9.99 23.43
CA GLU A 271 -5.13 9.89 23.81
C GLU A 271 -4.29 10.85 22.95
N GLU A 272 -3.40 11.61 23.58
CA GLU A 272 -2.47 12.49 22.87
C GLU A 272 -1.29 11.68 22.31
N VAL A 273 -1.11 11.70 20.99
CA VAL A 273 -0.03 10.98 20.29
C VAL A 273 1.03 11.91 19.71
N VAL A 274 0.68 13.18 19.48
CA VAL A 274 1.62 14.26 19.17
C VAL A 274 1.32 15.43 20.08
N PRO A 275 2.28 15.88 20.92
CA PRO A 275 2.10 17.02 21.81
C PRO A 275 1.97 18.32 21.01
N TRP A 276 1.71 19.44 21.68
CA TRP A 276 1.60 20.74 21.03
C TRP A 276 2.85 21.11 20.22
N VAL A 277 2.65 21.28 18.91
CA VAL A 277 3.63 21.74 17.94
C VAL A 277 3.37 23.22 17.71
N THR A 278 4.34 24.05 18.11
CA THR A 278 4.28 25.49 17.87
C THR A 278 4.84 25.80 16.48
N ASN A 279 4.06 26.53 15.70
CA ASN A 279 4.43 27.02 14.39
C ASN A 279 4.41 28.55 14.42
N THR A 280 5.17 29.15 13.53
CA THR A 280 5.24 30.61 13.34
C THR A 280 4.71 30.97 11.96
N HIS A 281 4.49 32.26 11.69
CA HIS A 281 4.18 32.76 10.35
C HIS A 281 5.40 33.44 9.71
N ASP A 282 6.59 33.27 10.30
CA ASP A 282 7.85 33.84 9.85
C ASP A 282 8.80 32.75 9.34
N ASP A 283 10.07 33.10 9.13
CA ASP A 283 11.09 32.19 8.58
C ASP A 283 11.40 30.97 9.47
N ASN A 284 10.92 30.92 10.72
CA ASN A 284 11.02 29.73 11.56
C ASN A 284 9.99 28.65 11.18
N THR A 285 9.01 28.98 10.35
CA THR A 285 8.10 28.03 9.71
C THR A 285 7.83 28.53 8.30
N PRO A 286 8.77 28.36 7.36
CA PRO A 286 8.59 28.78 5.97
C PRO A 286 7.32 28.17 5.34
N TYR A 287 6.89 28.71 4.20
CA TYR A 287 5.92 28.02 3.37
C TYR A 287 6.41 26.62 3.02
N GLU A 288 5.48 25.72 2.71
CA GLU A 288 5.78 24.31 2.41
C GLU A 288 6.41 23.54 3.58
N THR A 289 6.53 24.13 4.78
CA THR A 289 6.99 23.40 5.96
C THR A 289 6.07 22.21 6.20
N MET A 290 6.60 21.02 5.95
CA MET A 290 5.95 19.76 6.27
C MET A 290 6.41 19.31 7.65
N ARG A 291 5.44 18.99 8.51
CA ARG A 291 5.69 18.30 9.77
C ARG A 291 5.23 16.85 9.61
N GLU A 292 6.16 15.92 9.70
CA GLU A 292 5.93 14.48 9.53
C GLU A 292 6.04 13.76 10.87
N TYR A 293 5.10 12.84 11.14
CA TYR A 293 5.07 12.05 12.36
C TYR A 293 4.86 10.58 12.03
N GLU A 294 5.80 9.73 12.43
CA GLU A 294 5.68 8.27 12.35
C GLU A 294 4.93 7.77 13.60
N LEU A 295 3.65 7.44 13.43
CA LEU A 295 2.71 7.07 14.48
C LEU A 295 1.97 5.83 13.96
N LEU A 296 2.34 4.62 14.36
CA LEU A 296 1.61 3.40 13.96
C LEU A 296 0.25 3.36 14.66
N LEU A 297 -0.79 3.95 14.04
CA LEU A 297 -2.11 4.16 14.63
C LEU A 297 -3.16 3.31 13.92
N SER A 298 -3.98 2.56 14.67
CA SER A 298 -5.11 1.80 14.12
C SER A 298 -6.48 2.29 14.65
N ASN A 299 -6.50 3.48 15.24
CA ASN A 299 -7.70 4.03 15.86
C ASN A 299 -8.72 4.52 14.82
N ARG A 300 -10.00 4.43 15.17
CA ARG A 300 -11.09 4.89 14.30
C ARG A 300 -11.05 6.40 14.06
N PHE A 301 -10.74 7.18 15.10
CA PHE A 301 -10.77 8.64 15.06
C PHE A 301 -9.38 9.24 15.23
N VAL A 302 -9.05 10.20 14.38
CA VAL A 302 -7.91 11.10 14.57
C VAL A 302 -8.44 12.52 14.72
N ARG A 303 -8.04 13.19 15.80
CA ARG A 303 -8.42 14.57 16.09
C ARG A 303 -7.20 15.47 16.09
N PHE A 304 -7.26 16.52 15.30
CA PHE A 304 -6.37 17.67 15.44
C PHE A 304 -7.04 18.66 16.35
N GLU A 305 -6.33 19.10 17.39
CA GLU A 305 -6.69 20.32 18.11
C GLU A 305 -5.75 21.43 17.68
N LEU A 306 -6.33 22.57 17.31
CA LEU A 306 -5.66 23.64 16.59
C LEU A 306 -5.82 24.94 17.37
N THR A 307 -4.77 25.73 17.45
CA THR A 307 -4.85 27.11 17.93
C THR A 307 -4.29 28.06 16.88
N ARG A 308 -4.98 29.20 16.75
CA ARG A 308 -4.59 30.30 15.87
C ARG A 308 -3.20 30.82 16.25
N ASN A 309 -2.36 31.03 15.25
CA ASN A 309 -1.13 31.80 15.40
C ASN A 309 -1.03 32.87 14.29
N GLY A 310 -1.07 34.15 14.66
CA GLY A 310 -1.05 35.27 13.71
C GLY A 310 -2.35 36.08 13.65
N SER A 311 -2.56 36.81 12.54
CA SER A 311 -3.62 37.83 12.40
C SER A 311 -4.97 37.27 11.92
N TRP A 312 -4.98 36.09 11.29
CA TRP A 312 -6.19 35.42 10.77
C TRP A 312 -6.66 34.27 11.66
N GLY A 313 -7.67 33.52 11.21
CA GLY A 313 -8.18 32.33 11.90
C GLY A 313 -7.20 31.16 11.93
N ILE A 314 -7.71 29.98 12.28
CA ILE A 314 -6.97 28.72 12.19
C ILE A 314 -6.88 28.32 10.73
N ILE A 315 -5.66 28.01 10.30
CA ILE A 315 -5.30 27.75 8.92
C ILE A 315 -4.44 26.50 8.80
N LEU A 316 -4.70 25.69 7.78
CA LEU A 316 -3.83 24.59 7.36
C LEU A 316 -3.86 24.52 5.84
N SER A 317 -2.71 24.24 5.23
CA SER A 317 -2.64 24.06 3.77
C SER A 317 -3.14 22.68 3.38
N GLU A 318 -2.62 21.63 4.02
CA GLU A 318 -2.85 20.24 3.62
C GLU A 318 -2.64 19.33 4.84
N ILE A 319 -3.36 18.21 4.88
CA ILE A 319 -3.10 17.08 5.78
C ILE A 319 -3.05 15.80 4.95
N GLU A 320 -1.97 15.04 5.06
CA GLU A 320 -1.84 13.74 4.40
C GLU A 320 -1.80 12.64 5.45
N PHE A 321 -2.56 11.57 5.23
CA PHE A 321 -2.43 10.32 5.96
C PHE A 321 -1.76 9.31 5.04
N ILE A 322 -0.58 8.85 5.41
CA ILE A 322 0.07 7.73 4.77
C ILE A 322 -0.40 6.48 5.50
N VAL A 323 -1.25 5.73 4.83
CA VAL A 323 -1.76 4.47 5.36
C VAL A 323 -0.87 3.35 4.89
N ASP A 324 -0.55 2.49 5.83
CA ASP A 324 0.22 1.30 5.55
C ASP A 324 -0.63 0.29 4.79
N SER A 325 0.05 -0.44 3.91
CA SER A 325 -0.29 -1.82 3.61
C SER A 325 0.53 -2.76 4.52
N ILE A 326 0.52 -2.54 5.83
CA ILE A 326 1.28 -3.25 6.87
C ILE A 326 2.81 -3.42 6.63
N SER A 327 3.66 -2.80 7.46
CA SER A 327 5.13 -2.89 7.53
C SER A 327 5.75 -3.13 6.15
N THR A 328 5.72 -2.14 5.25
CA THR A 328 6.02 -2.29 3.81
C THR A 328 7.41 -2.82 3.40
N LYS A 329 8.27 -3.27 4.32
CA LYS A 329 9.59 -3.81 3.95
C LYS A 329 9.82 -5.17 4.55
N ILE A 330 10.27 -6.09 3.71
CA ILE A 330 10.80 -7.37 4.17
C ILE A 330 12.01 -7.11 5.08
N LYS A 331 12.00 -7.73 6.26
CA LYS A 331 13.12 -7.63 7.21
C LYS A 331 13.93 -8.91 7.13
N TYR A 332 15.25 -8.76 7.10
CA TYR A 332 16.19 -9.88 7.01
C TYR A 332 17.10 -9.91 8.22
N TYR A 333 17.28 -11.10 8.74
CA TYR A 333 18.15 -11.38 9.87
C TYR A 333 19.00 -12.60 9.58
N ILE A 334 20.17 -12.63 10.19
CA ILE A 334 21.15 -13.69 10.08
C ILE A 334 21.55 -14.16 11.48
N SER A 335 21.82 -15.45 11.62
CA SER A 335 22.25 -16.06 12.88
C SER A 335 23.45 -16.98 12.63
N ARG A 336 24.38 -17.02 13.59
CA ARG A 336 25.50 -18.00 13.62
C ARG A 336 25.31 -19.11 14.65
N ASN A 337 24.22 -19.07 15.42
CA ASN A 337 23.93 -20.02 16.48
C ASN A 337 22.59 -20.73 16.29
N GLY A 338 22.24 -21.03 15.03
CA GLY A 338 21.04 -21.80 14.70
C GLY A 338 19.72 -21.09 15.03
N GLY A 339 19.74 -19.77 15.18
CA GLY A 339 18.57 -18.93 15.42
C GLY A 339 18.31 -18.59 16.89
N GLU A 340 19.27 -18.80 17.80
CA GLU A 340 19.17 -18.33 19.18
C GLU A 340 19.33 -16.80 19.28
N THR A 341 20.24 -16.23 18.49
CA THR A 341 20.41 -14.78 18.31
C THR A 341 20.26 -14.38 16.85
N TRP A 342 19.77 -13.16 16.62
CA TRP A 342 19.49 -12.62 15.29
C TRP A 342 20.11 -11.24 15.14
N GLU A 343 20.96 -11.07 14.12
CA GLU A 343 21.49 -9.77 13.72
C GLU A 343 20.80 -9.33 12.43
N LYS A 344 20.41 -8.05 12.35
CA LYS A 344 19.76 -7.50 11.16
C LYS A 344 20.77 -7.39 10.02
N ILE A 345 20.45 -7.96 8.87
CA ILE A 345 21.28 -7.89 7.66
C ILE A 345 20.57 -7.11 6.56
N LYS A 346 21.32 -6.37 5.74
CA LYS A 346 20.80 -5.70 4.56
C LYS A 346 21.18 -6.50 3.30
N PRO A 347 20.24 -6.82 2.40
CA PRO A 347 20.57 -7.47 1.15
C PRO A 347 21.60 -6.67 0.34
N ASN A 348 22.40 -7.39 -0.44
CA ASN A 348 23.43 -6.89 -1.36
C ASN A 348 24.50 -6.01 -0.70
N THR A 349 24.64 -6.09 0.63
CA THR A 349 25.60 -5.34 1.42
C THR A 349 26.51 -6.31 2.17
N LEU A 350 27.79 -5.96 2.30
CA LEU A 350 28.73 -6.72 3.12
C LEU A 350 28.37 -6.57 4.59
N PHE A 351 28.11 -7.69 5.26
CA PHE A 351 27.78 -7.77 6.66
C PHE A 351 28.94 -8.39 7.43
N TYR A 352 29.29 -7.80 8.57
CA TYR A 352 30.24 -8.34 9.53
C TYR A 352 29.46 -8.68 10.79
N PHE A 353 29.64 -9.89 11.29
CA PHE A 353 29.01 -10.26 12.54
C PHE A 353 29.66 -9.51 13.71
N SER A 354 28.87 -9.15 14.70
CA SER A 354 29.43 -8.62 15.94
C SER A 354 30.19 -9.72 16.68
N ASP A 355 31.33 -9.38 17.28
CA ASP A 355 32.12 -10.26 18.15
C ASP A 355 31.39 -10.52 19.48
N SER A 356 30.20 -11.11 19.42
CA SER A 356 29.44 -11.55 20.59
C SER A 356 29.91 -12.92 21.07
N ASP A 357 29.78 -13.18 22.36
CA ASP A 357 30.25 -14.41 23.02
C ASP A 357 29.54 -15.71 22.56
N GLN A 358 28.57 -15.63 21.65
CA GLN A 358 27.80 -16.77 21.15
C GLN A 358 28.18 -17.12 19.71
N ILE A 359 29.44 -17.55 19.56
CA ILE A 359 29.98 -18.05 18.30
C ILE A 359 29.70 -19.55 18.21
N ASP A 360 28.88 -19.94 17.24
CA ASP A 360 28.72 -21.32 16.78
C ASP A 360 28.91 -21.34 15.25
N ASN A 361 28.96 -22.53 14.67
CA ASN A 361 29.15 -22.76 13.24
C ASN A 361 27.82 -23.04 12.53
N LYS A 362 26.70 -22.54 13.06
CA LYS A 362 25.34 -22.84 12.61
C LYS A 362 24.69 -21.63 11.97
N LEU A 363 24.84 -21.51 10.66
CA LEU A 363 24.30 -20.40 9.89
C LEU A 363 22.82 -20.63 9.57
N CYS A 364 21.98 -19.64 9.82
CA CYS A 364 20.62 -19.60 9.26
C CYS A 364 20.11 -18.17 9.07
N LEU A 365 19.05 -18.03 8.29
CA LEU A 365 18.39 -16.77 7.99
C LEU A 365 16.99 -16.75 8.58
N LYS A 366 16.54 -15.56 8.98
CA LYS A 366 15.15 -15.25 9.26
C LYS A 366 14.68 -14.13 8.37
N VAL A 367 13.53 -14.30 7.74
CA VAL A 367 12.88 -13.32 6.88
C VAL A 367 11.49 -13.04 7.43
N GLU A 368 11.18 -11.79 7.70
CA GLU A 368 9.83 -11.33 8.05
C GLU A 368 9.22 -10.69 6.80
N ILE A 369 8.25 -11.36 6.20
CA ILE A 369 7.60 -10.96 4.94
C ILE A 369 6.28 -10.29 5.29
N PRO A 370 6.07 -8.99 5.00
CA PRO A 370 4.81 -8.33 5.25
C PRO A 370 3.73 -8.76 4.24
N LYS A 371 2.46 -8.48 4.56
CA LYS A 371 1.35 -8.72 3.64
C LYS A 371 1.55 -7.95 2.33
N GLY A 372 1.20 -8.58 1.21
CA GLY A 372 1.40 -8.00 -0.13
C GLY A 372 2.82 -8.16 -0.67
N ALA A 373 3.81 -8.49 0.17
CA ALA A 373 5.15 -8.82 -0.27
C ALA A 373 5.29 -10.29 -0.65
N LYS A 374 6.34 -10.59 -1.41
CA LYS A 374 6.61 -11.93 -1.93
C LYS A 374 8.10 -12.20 -1.98
N LEU A 375 8.53 -13.30 -1.37
CA LEU A 375 9.89 -13.81 -1.48
C LEU A 375 9.96 -14.87 -2.58
N SER A 376 10.90 -14.73 -3.52
CA SER A 376 11.05 -15.63 -4.66
C SER A 376 12.31 -16.49 -4.58
N SER A 377 13.42 -15.95 -4.07
CA SER A 377 14.64 -16.71 -3.82
C SER A 377 15.56 -15.99 -2.85
N TYR A 378 16.50 -16.73 -2.29
CA TYR A 378 17.61 -16.15 -1.54
C TYR A 378 18.92 -16.85 -1.87
N ALA A 379 20.01 -16.12 -1.69
CA ALA A 379 21.35 -16.63 -1.72
C ALA A 379 22.12 -16.02 -0.55
N ILE A 380 22.89 -16.84 0.17
CA ILE A 380 23.85 -16.34 1.13
C ILE A 380 25.24 -16.79 0.72
N THR A 381 26.17 -15.84 0.76
CA THR A 381 27.59 -16.10 0.54
C THR A 381 28.37 -15.68 1.77
N TRP A 382 29.38 -16.44 2.16
CA TRP A 382 30.16 -16.16 3.37
C TRP A 382 31.60 -16.66 3.26
N SER A 383 32.45 -16.19 4.17
CA SER A 383 33.85 -16.63 4.31
C SER A 383 34.18 -16.92 5.75
#